data_AF-A0A8I1B4H5-F1
#
_entry.id   AF-A0A8I1B4H5-F1
#
_cell.length_a   1.000
_cell.length_b   1.000
_cell.length_c   1.000
_cell.angle_alpha   90.00
_cell.angle_beta   90.00
_cell.angle_gamma   90.00
#
_symmetry.space_group_name_H-M   'P 1'
#
loop_
_entity.id
_entity.type
_entity.pdbx_description
1 polymer ?
#
loop_
_entity_poly.entity_id
_entity_poly.type
_entity_poly.pdbx_seq_one_letter_code
_entity_poly.pdbx_strand_id
1 'polypeptide(L)'
;RLPDIVGVELSGRAGPGITATDVVLTLTEFLRKEKVVGAYLEFYGAGAASLTLGDRATISNMAPEYGATAAMFSIDQQTIDYLRLTG
;
A
#
# COMPACT_ATOMS: atom_id res chain seq x y z
N ARG A 1 18.71 14.81 3.03
CA ARG A 1 18.38 14.20 4.35
C ARG A 1 17.90 12.79 4.06
N LEU A 2 18.24 11.78 4.87
CA LEU A 2 17.61 10.47 4.72
C LEU A 2 16.13 10.58 5.16
N PRO A 3 15.18 10.00 4.40
CA PRO A 3 13.79 9.96 4.80
C PRO A 3 13.60 9.01 5.98
N ASP A 4 12.61 9.31 6.83
CA ASP A 4 12.14 8.34 7.83
C ASP A 4 11.42 7.19 7.12
N ILE A 5 11.59 5.98 7.62
CA ILE A 5 10.91 4.79 7.13
C ILE A 5 9.81 4.43 8.12
N VAL A 6 8.57 4.38 7.65
CA VAL A 6 7.39 4.03 8.46
C VAL A 6 6.81 2.73 7.94
N GLY A 7 6.80 1.71 8.80
CA GLY A 7 6.13 0.45 8.51
C GLY A 7 4.62 0.59 8.69
N VAL A 8 3.85 0.17 7.69
CA VAL A 8 2.38 0.13 7.74
C VAL A 8 1.92 -1.32 7.72
N GLU A 9 1.49 -1.83 8.87
CA GLU A 9 0.95 -3.18 8.97
C GLU A 9 -0.52 -3.21 8.53
N LEU A 10 -0.79 -3.95 7.46
CA LEU A 10 -2.15 -4.28 7.04
C LEU A 10 -2.52 -5.65 7.59
N SER A 11 -3.61 -5.71 8.34
CA SER A 11 -4.13 -6.95 8.94
C SER A 11 -5.52 -7.30 8.43
N GLY A 12 -5.90 -8.57 8.53
CA GLY A 12 -7.20 -9.06 8.07
C GLY A 12 -7.36 -9.06 6.55
N ARG A 13 -8.61 -8.99 6.10
CA ARG A 13 -9.00 -8.94 4.68
C ARG A 13 -10.22 -8.05 4.51
N ALA A 14 -10.38 -7.46 3.34
CA ALA A 14 -11.58 -6.71 3.00
C ALA A 14 -12.84 -7.59 3.18
N GLY A 15 -13.88 -7.01 3.79
CA GLY A 15 -15.16 -7.70 3.99
C GLY A 15 -15.92 -7.88 2.67
N PRO A 16 -16.96 -8.74 2.65
CA PRO A 16 -17.84 -8.87 1.49
C PRO A 16 -18.44 -7.51 1.08
N GLY A 17 -18.37 -7.18 -0.21
CA GLY A 17 -18.91 -5.93 -0.75
C GLY A 17 -17.99 -4.71 -0.62
N ILE A 18 -16.82 -4.83 0.03
CA ILE A 18 -15.80 -3.77 0.07
C ILE A 18 -15.00 -3.79 -1.22
N THR A 19 -14.90 -2.64 -1.88
CA THR A 19 -14.14 -2.47 -3.12
C THR A 19 -12.69 -2.06 -2.84
N ALA A 20 -11.81 -2.20 -3.84
CA ALA A 20 -10.44 -1.70 -3.77
C ALA A 20 -10.40 -0.19 -3.50
N THR A 21 -11.31 0.57 -4.11
CA THR A 21 -11.45 2.01 -3.90
C THR A 21 -11.75 2.35 -2.45
N ASP A 22 -12.66 1.60 -1.80
CA ASP A 22 -13.01 1.82 -0.39
C ASP A 22 -11.79 1.63 0.53
N VAL A 23 -11.01 0.57 0.28
CA VAL A 23 -9.77 0.28 1.03
C VAL A 23 -8.77 1.42 0.86
N VAL A 24 -8.52 1.84 -0.38
CA VAL A 24 -7.54 2.87 -0.73
C VAL A 24 -7.91 4.22 -0.13
N LEU A 25 -9.18 4.63 -0.20
CA LEU A 25 -9.65 5.90 0.39
C LEU A 25 -9.55 5.89 1.91
N THR A 26 -9.93 4.78 2.55
CA THR A 26 -9.82 4.61 4.00
C THR A 26 -8.36 4.68 4.45
N LEU A 27 -7.47 3.99 3.75
CA LEU A 27 -6.04 3.99 4.03
C LEU A 27 -5.41 5.38 3.85
N THR A 28 -5.81 6.10 2.79
CA THR A 28 -5.37 7.47 2.52
C THR A 28 -5.78 8.41 3.65
N GLU A 29 -7.03 8.34 4.10
CA GLU A 29 -7.52 9.16 5.21
C GLU A 29 -6.78 8.85 6.51
N PHE A 30 -6.54 7.57 6.79
CA PHE A 30 -5.78 7.13 7.96
C PHE A 30 -4.34 7.67 7.93
N LEU A 31 -3.59 7.41 6.85
CA LEU A 31 -2.19 7.82 6.73
C LEU A 31 -2.01 9.34 6.79
N ARG A 32 -2.97 10.12 6.28
CA ARG A 32 -2.97 11.57 6.41
C ARG A 32 -3.07 12.03 7.86
N LYS A 33 -3.84 11.31 8.71
CA LYS A 33 -3.96 11.61 10.15
C LYS A 33 -2.68 11.26 10.92
N GLU A 34 -1.96 10.23 10.49
CA GLU A 34 -0.69 9.77 11.08
C GLU A 34 0.51 10.68 10.73
N LYS A 35 0.33 11.73 9.92
CA LYS A 35 1.34 12.76 9.61
C LYS A 35 2.65 12.21 9.02
N VAL A 36 2.54 11.27 8.08
CA VAL A 36 3.68 10.62 7.39
C VAL A 36 4.35 11.48 6.30
N VAL A 37 4.31 12.81 6.45
CA VAL A 37 4.76 13.73 5.40
C VAL A 37 6.27 13.62 5.20
N GLY A 38 6.70 13.34 3.97
CA GLY A 38 8.11 13.21 3.60
C GLY A 38 8.75 11.86 3.98
N ALA A 39 7.98 10.92 4.55
CA ALA A 39 8.44 9.59 4.89
C ALA A 39 8.36 8.62 3.70
N TYR A 40 9.08 7.51 3.80
CA TYR A 40 8.91 6.34 2.95
C TYR A 40 8.04 5.33 3.71
N LEU A 41 6.94 4.90 3.09
CA LEU A 41 6.06 3.89 3.66
C LEU A 41 6.41 2.50 3.13
N GLU A 42 6.53 1.55 4.04
CA GLU A 42 6.68 0.12 3.71
C GLU A 42 5.47 -0.66 4.22
N PHE A 43 4.66 -1.18 3.30
CA PHE A 43 3.46 -1.95 3.63
C PHE A 43 3.80 -3.42 3.84
N TYR A 44 3.31 -4.00 4.94
CA TYR A 44 3.55 -5.39 5.30
C TYR A 44 2.35 -6.02 6.02
N GLY A 45 2.45 -7.30 6.36
CA GLY A 45 1.42 -8.04 7.09
C GLY A 45 0.46 -8.84 6.20
N ALA A 46 -0.41 -9.63 6.85
CA ALA A 46 -1.31 -10.56 6.16
C ALA A 46 -2.30 -9.87 5.22
N GLY A 47 -2.74 -8.66 5.56
CA GLY A 47 -3.61 -7.84 4.71
C GLY A 47 -2.89 -7.40 3.44
N ALA A 48 -1.62 -6.99 3.52
CA ALA A 48 -0.83 -6.61 2.36
C ALA A 48 -0.62 -7.80 1.40
N ALA A 49 -0.38 -8.99 1.95
CA ALA A 49 -0.25 -10.23 1.17
C ALA A 49 -1.57 -10.64 0.47
N SER A 50 -2.72 -10.19 0.98
CA SER A 50 -4.03 -10.48 0.38
C SER A 50 -4.42 -9.55 -0.78
N LEU A 51 -3.75 -8.40 -0.90
CA LEU A 51 -4.00 -7.43 -1.98
C LEU A 51 -3.43 -7.94 -3.30
N THR A 52 -4.13 -7.69 -4.40
CA THR A 52 -3.61 -7.92 -5.75
C THR A 52 -2.53 -6.90 -6.09
N LEU A 53 -1.70 -7.17 -7.10
CA LEU A 53 -0.71 -6.19 -7.54
C LEU A 53 -1.35 -4.87 -8.02
N GLY A 54 -2.56 -4.92 -8.60
CA GLY A 54 -3.31 -3.74 -9.01
C GLY A 54 -3.74 -2.87 -7.82
N ASP A 55 -4.20 -3.50 -6.73
CA ASP A 55 -4.53 -2.79 -5.48
C ASP A 55 -3.28 -2.13 -4.88
N ARG A 56 -2.16 -2.87 -4.83
CA ARG A 56 -0.87 -2.35 -4.34
C ARG A 56 -0.42 -1.14 -5.16
N ALA A 57 -0.48 -1.23 -6.48
CA ALA A 57 -0.14 -0.13 -7.38
C ALA A 57 -1.05 1.09 -7.16
N THR A 58 -2.35 0.87 -6.90
CA THR A 58 -3.30 1.95 -6.61
C THR A 58 -2.97 2.64 -5.29
N ILE A 59 -2.69 1.89 -4.23
CA ILE A 59 -2.25 2.43 -2.93
C ILE A 59 -0.95 3.22 -3.07
N SER A 60 0.05 2.65 -3.76
CA SER A 60 1.34 3.29 -3.98
C SER A 60 1.25 4.56 -4.81
N ASN A 61 0.38 4.60 -5.83
CA ASN A 61 0.13 5.79 -6.64
C ASN A 61 -0.44 6.95 -5.81
N MET A 62 -1.17 6.63 -4.73
CA MET A 62 -1.76 7.62 -3.84
C MET A 62 -0.78 8.23 -2.80
N ALA A 63 0.53 7.99 -2.93
CA ALA A 63 1.54 8.57 -2.04
C ALA A 63 1.41 10.09 -1.82
N PRO A 64 1.19 10.90 -2.88
CA PRO A 64 0.98 12.35 -2.72
C PRO A 64 -0.20 12.73 -1.82
N GLU A 65 -1.28 11.93 -1.82
CA GLU A 65 -2.54 12.23 -1.14
C GLU A 65 -2.44 12.11 0.39
N TYR A 66 -1.53 11.27 0.89
CA TYR A 66 -1.17 11.18 2.31
C TYR A 66 0.20 11.83 2.64
N GLY A 67 0.84 12.47 1.66
CA GLY A 67 2.04 13.28 1.83
C GLY A 67 3.36 12.50 1.94
N ALA A 68 3.33 11.18 1.72
CA ALA A 68 4.54 10.36 1.70
C ALA A 68 5.38 10.67 0.45
N THR A 69 6.69 10.49 0.54
CA THR A 69 7.57 10.58 -0.64
C THR A 69 7.55 9.31 -1.47
N ALA A 70 7.38 8.16 -0.81
CA ALA A 70 7.27 6.85 -1.47
C ALA A 70 6.36 5.92 -0.67
N ALA A 71 5.73 4.99 -1.37
CA ALA A 71 4.83 3.98 -0.80
C ALA A 71 5.12 2.64 -1.48
N MET A 72 5.65 1.68 -0.71
CA MET A 72 6.35 0.52 -1.24
C MET A 72 5.75 -0.77 -0.68
N PHE A 73 5.57 -1.76 -1.56
CA PHE A 73 5.33 -3.15 -1.20
C PHE A 73 6.56 -3.96 -1.59
N SER A 74 6.99 -4.86 -0.71
CA SER A 74 8.10 -5.77 -1.03
C SER A 74 7.74 -6.68 -2.20
N ILE A 75 8.76 -7.08 -2.96
CA ILE A 75 8.61 -8.08 -4.02
C ILE A 75 8.24 -9.42 -3.37
N ASP A 76 7.14 -10.01 -3.81
CA ASP A 76 6.69 -11.33 -3.39
C ASP A 76 6.25 -12.19 -4.60
N GLN A 77 5.69 -13.37 -4.33
CA GLN A 77 5.25 -14.28 -5.39
C GLN A 77 4.21 -13.64 -6.33
N GLN A 78 3.33 -12.76 -5.83
CA GLN A 78 2.36 -12.08 -6.71
C GLN A 78 3.06 -11.13 -7.68
N THR A 79 4.10 -10.41 -7.22
CA THR A 79 4.92 -9.59 -8.11
C THR A 79 5.59 -10.45 -9.18
N ILE A 80 6.18 -11.59 -8.81
CA ILE A 80 6.82 -12.51 -9.76
C ILE A 80 5.82 -13.10 -10.75
N ASP A 81 4.63 -13.50 -10.29
CA ASP A 81 3.59 -14.08 -11.15
C ASP A 81 3.02 -13.04 -12.11
N TYR A 82 2.87 -11.79 -11.66
CA TYR A 82 2.47 -10.69 -12.52
C TYR A 82 3.52 -10.41 -13.60
N LEU A 83 4.81 -10.36 -13.23
CA LEU A 83 5.88 -10.20 -14.22
C LEU A 83 5.83 -11.30 -15.27
N ARG A 84 5.72 -12.58 -14.86
CA ARG A 84 5.56 -13.71 -15.79
C ARG A 84 4.35 -13.59 -16.70
N LEU A 85 3.25 -13.03 -16.20
CA LEU A 85 2.03 -12.80 -16.98
C LEU A 85 2.25 -11.70 -18.04
N THR A 86 3.10 -10.71 -17.75
CA THR A 86 3.30 -9.52 -18.60
C THR A 86 4.53 -9.55 -19.50
N GLY A 87 5.52 -10.43 -19.25
CA GLY A 87 6.71 -10.63 -20.09
C GLY A 87 8.03 -10.22 -19.42
#